data_AF-A0A6D2IDI4-F1
#
_entry.id   AF-A0A6D2IDI4-F1
#
_cell.length_a   1.000
_cell.length_b   1.000
_cell.length_c   1.000
_cell.angle_alpha   90.00
_cell.angle_beta   90.00
_cell.angle_gamma   90.00
#
_symmetry.space_group_name_H-M   'P 1'
#
loop_
_entity.id
_entity.type
_entity.pdbx_description
1 polymer ?
#
loop_
_entity_poly.entity_id
_entity_poly.type
_entity_poly.pdbx_seq_one_letter_code
_entity_poly.pdbx_strand_id
1 'polypeptide(L)'
;MFYVQTHLGHILKPGDQALGYDVYGENVNDNEMEKYRLSVKNGLPEAILIKKCYDEQRERKQRKTRTWKIKSLPMEMDESRGGRGGDPDKMIIN
;
A
#
# COMPACT_ATOMS: atom_id res chain seq x y z
N MET A 1 -2.60 13.78 25.98
CA MET A 1 -2.52 12.38 25.52
C MET A 1 -3.93 11.99 25.14
N PHE A 2 -4.14 11.48 23.92
CA PHE A 2 -5.47 11.20 23.38
C PHE A 2 -5.68 9.68 23.28
N TYR A 3 -6.93 9.24 23.45
CA TYR A 3 -7.33 7.85 23.26
C TYR A 3 -8.26 7.76 22.05
N VAL A 4 -7.77 7.16 20.97
CA VAL A 4 -8.49 7.11 19.69
C VAL A 4 -8.71 5.68 19.25
N GLN A 5 -9.96 5.33 18.95
CA GLN A 5 -10.30 4.09 18.26
C GLN A 5 -10.08 4.27 16.76
N THR A 6 -9.28 3.39 16.16
CA THR A 6 -8.96 3.46 14.72
C THR A 6 -9.07 2.10 14.07
N HIS A 7 -9.49 2.10 12.80
CA HIS A 7 -9.48 0.92 11.93
C HIS A 7 -8.06 0.51 11.49
N LEU A 8 -7.05 1.36 11.74
CA LEU A 8 -5.65 1.11 11.37
C LEU A 8 -4.90 0.23 12.40
N GLY A 9 -5.58 -0.40 13.35
CA GLY A 9 -4.96 -1.18 14.42
C GLY A 9 -4.08 -2.34 13.93
N HIS A 10 -4.39 -2.95 12.78
CA HIS A 10 -3.55 -4.00 12.18
C HIS A 10 -2.29 -3.46 11.49
N ILE A 11 -2.24 -2.16 11.20
CA ILE A 11 -1.20 -1.51 10.38
C ILE A 11 -0.23 -0.71 11.26
N LEU A 12 -0.75 -0.06 12.29
CA LEU A 12 0.01 0.77 13.21
C LEU A 12 0.67 -0.08 14.30
N LYS A 13 1.94 0.21 14.56
CA LYS A 13 2.76 -0.33 15.63
C LYS A 13 3.24 0.84 16.51
N PRO A 14 3.63 0.58 17.76
CA PRO A 14 4.23 1.60 18.61
C PRO A 14 5.42 2.28 17.91
N GLY A 15 5.44 3.62 17.91
CA GLY A 15 6.48 4.42 17.26
C GLY A 15 6.21 4.80 15.79
N ASP A 16 5.17 4.24 15.16
CA ASP A 16 4.77 4.66 13.81
C ASP A 16 4.13 6.06 13.81
N GLN A 17 4.28 6.78 12.70
CA GLN A 17 3.55 8.02 12.46
C GLN A 17 2.29 7.77 11.63
N ALA A 18 1.25 8.58 11.88
CA ALA A 18 -0.01 8.53 11.16
C ALA A 18 -0.51 9.94 10.87
N LEU A 19 -1.23 10.10 9.76
CA LEU A 19 -1.94 11.31 9.39
C LEU A 19 -3.40 11.18 9.83
N GLY A 20 -3.97 12.31 10.25
CA GLY A 20 -5.34 12.37 10.72
C GLY A 20 -5.82 13.81 10.91
N TYR A 21 -7.09 13.95 11.26
CA TYR A 21 -7.70 15.22 11.66
C TYR A 21 -7.69 15.36 13.18
N ASP A 22 -7.42 16.58 13.66
CA ASP A 22 -7.57 16.97 15.05
C ASP A 22 -8.95 17.60 15.24
N VAL A 23 -9.89 16.83 15.80
CA VAL A 23 -11.28 17.26 15.98
C VAL A 23 -11.45 18.04 17.29
N TYR A 24 -10.51 17.87 18.24
CA TYR A 24 -10.55 18.53 19.53
C TYR A 24 -10.30 20.04 19.40
N GLY A 25 -9.31 20.43 18.60
CA GLY A 25 -8.94 21.84 18.39
C GLY A 25 -9.76 22.56 17.32
N GLU A 26 -10.57 21.85 16.53
CA GLU A 26 -11.29 22.43 15.41
C GLU A 26 -12.60 23.14 15.84
N ASN A 27 -12.71 24.41 15.44
CA ASN A 27 -13.94 25.19 15.54
C ASN A 27 -14.77 25.01 14.25
N VAL A 28 -15.57 23.93 14.22
CA VAL A 28 -16.41 23.60 13.07
C VAL A 28 -17.74 24.34 13.16
N ASN A 29 -18.00 25.23 12.20
CA ASN A 29 -19.28 25.92 12.07
C ASN A 29 -20.28 25.08 11.26
N ASP A 30 -20.70 23.94 11.82
CA ASP A 30 -21.69 23.05 11.21
C ASP A 30 -22.73 22.58 12.24
N ASN A 31 -23.99 22.87 11.96
CA ASN A 31 -25.12 22.53 12.80
C ASN A 31 -25.32 21.01 12.94
N GLU A 32 -24.95 20.23 11.93
CA GLU A 32 -25.05 18.76 12.02
C GLU A 32 -24.02 18.21 13.00
N MET A 33 -22.79 18.75 12.98
CA MET A 33 -21.74 18.35 13.91
C MET A 33 -22.11 18.61 15.37
N GLU A 34 -22.80 19.71 15.64
CA GLU A 34 -23.33 20.01 16.98
C GLU A 34 -24.39 18.99 17.43
N LYS A 35 -25.34 18.63 16.54
CA LYS A 35 -26.32 17.57 16.82
C LYS A 35 -25.64 16.22 17.09
N TYR A 36 -24.61 15.88 16.32
CA TYR A 36 -23.87 14.62 16.52
C TYR A 36 -23.12 14.60 17.86
N ARG A 37 -22.51 15.72 18.27
CA ARG A 37 -21.88 15.83 19.60
C ARG A 37 -22.87 15.54 20.73
N LEU A 38 -24.12 15.98 20.57
CA LEU A 38 -25.17 15.79 21.57
C LEU A 38 -25.86 14.41 21.50
N SER A 39 -25.93 13.81 20.31
CA SER A 39 -26.70 12.58 20.08
C SER A 39 -25.91 11.29 20.36
N VAL A 40 -24.58 11.32 20.18
CA VAL A 40 -23.74 10.13 20.38
C VAL A 40 -23.39 9.98 21.86
N LYS A 41 -23.78 8.86 22.46
CA LYS A 41 -23.53 8.55 23.89
C LYS A 41 -22.05 8.62 24.30
N ASN A 42 -21.14 8.41 23.33
CA ASN A 42 -19.69 8.45 23.50
C ASN A 42 -19.04 9.73 22.92
N GLY A 43 -19.84 10.70 22.45
CA GLY A 43 -19.35 11.93 21.84
C GLY A 43 -18.62 11.73 20.51
N LEU A 44 -18.07 12.82 19.97
CA LEU A 44 -17.14 12.78 18.84
C LEU A 44 -15.74 12.37 19.32
N PRO A 45 -14.98 11.63 18.50
CA PRO A 45 -13.58 11.35 18.81
C PRO A 45 -12.75 12.64 18.81
N GLU A 46 -11.69 12.66 19.63
CA GLU A 46 -10.78 13.81 19.73
C GLU A 46 -9.90 13.96 18.48
N ALA A 47 -9.53 12.84 17.85
CA ALA A 47 -8.80 12.83 16.60
C ALA A 47 -9.19 11.62 15.75
N ILE A 48 -9.01 11.73 14.43
CA ILE A 48 -9.38 10.68 13.47
C ILE A 48 -8.16 10.35 12.63
N LEU A 49 -7.62 9.14 12.77
CA LEU A 49 -6.49 8.66 11.96
C LEU A 49 -6.97 8.08 10.61
N ILE A 50 -6.34 8.50 9.52
CA ILE A 50 -6.73 8.16 8.15
C ILE A 50 -5.72 7.23 7.50
N LYS A 51 -4.43 7.53 7.65
CA LYS A 51 -3.38 6.81 6.93
C LYS A 51 -2.11 6.74 7.75
N LYS A 52 -1.46 5.57 7.77
CA LYS A 52 -0.10 5.43 8.27
C LYS A 52 0.89 6.20 7.39
N CYS A 53 1.70 7.05 8.00
CA CYS A 53 2.85 7.66 7.34
C CYS A 53 4.00 6.64 7.40
N TYR A 54 4.56 6.31 6.23
CA TYR A 54 5.77 5.49 6.15
C TYR A 54 6.96 6.38 5.89
N ASP A 55 8.13 5.97 6.36
CA ASP A 55 9.37 6.67 6.05
C ASP A 55 9.50 6.88 4.55
N GLU A 56 9.85 8.11 4.17
CA GLU A 56 9.98 8.53 2.78
C GLU A 56 10.90 7.59 1.98
N GLN A 57 11.95 7.05 2.63
CA GLN A 57 12.83 6.07 2.02
C GLN A 57 12.14 4.76 1.65
N ARG A 58 11.20 4.28 2.47
CA ARG A 58 10.43 3.06 2.22
C ARG A 58 9.42 3.30 1.10
N GLU A 59 8.74 4.44 1.11
CA GLU A 59 7.84 4.82 0.03
C GLU A 59 8.59 4.95 -1.30
N ARG A 60 9.74 5.63 -1.32
CA ARG A 60 10.57 5.78 -2.51
C ARG A 60 11.05 4.43 -3.05
N LYS A 61 11.42 3.48 -2.17
CA LYS A 61 11.80 2.11 -2.57
C LYS A 61 10.63 1.33 -3.16
N GLN A 62 9.41 1.53 -2.69
CA GLN A 62 8.22 0.89 -3.25
C GLN A 62 7.79 1.51 -4.59
N ARG A 63 7.99 2.82 -4.78
CA ARG A 63 7.72 3.51 -6.06
C ARG A 63 8.73 3.14 -7.16
N LYS A 64 9.86 2.51 -6.83
CA LYS A 64 10.74 1.92 -7.84
C LYS A 64 10.06 0.70 -8.43
N THR A 65 9.64 0.81 -9.70
CA THR A 65 9.08 -0.31 -10.46
C THR A 65 10.05 -1.49 -10.42
N ARG A 66 9.63 -2.59 -9.78
CA ARG A 66 10.39 -3.84 -9.84
C ARG A 66 10.52 -4.25 -11.30
N THR A 67 11.74 -4.50 -11.75
CA THR A 67 12.02 -5.02 -13.09
C THR A 67 11.71 -6.52 -13.08
N TRP A 68 10.44 -6.87 -13.31
CA TRP A 68 10.04 -8.27 -13.46
C TRP A 68 10.75 -8.84 -14.68
N LYS A 69 11.66 -9.80 -14.45
CA LYS A 69 12.26 -10.59 -15.52
C LYS A 69 11.50 -11.91 -15.62
N ILE A 70 11.00 -12.23 -16.81
CA ILE A 70 10.46 -13.55 -17.11
C ILE A 70 11.60 -14.55 -16.93
N LYS A 71 11.39 -15.57 -16.09
CA LYS A 71 12.28 -16.73 -16.00
C LYS A 71 11.72 -17.79 -16.95
N SER A 72 12.56 -18.29 -17.86
CA SER A 72 12.20 -19.46 -18.67
C SER A 72 12.16 -20.70 -17.78
N LEU A 73 11.17 -21.55 -18.01
CA LEU A 73 11.10 -22.89 -17.43
C LEU A 73 11.89 -23.86 -18.31
N PRO A 74 12.54 -24.89 -17.74
CA PRO A 74 13.13 -25.95 -18.53
C PRO A 74 12.01 -26.65 -19.32
N MET A 75 12.12 -26.62 -20.64
CA MET A 75 11.22 -27.32 -21.54
C MET A 75 11.80 -28.71 -21.77
N GLU A 76 11.08 -29.76 -21.35
CA GLU A 76 11.42 -31.13 -21.74
C GLU A 76 11.14 -31.29 -23.24
N MET A 77 12.19 -31.55 -24.02
CA MET A 77 12.05 -31.93 -25.42
C MET A 77 11.66 -33.41 -25.48
N ASP A 78 10.43 -33.68 -25.90
CA ASP A 78 10.04 -35.02 -26.34
C ASP A 78 10.76 -35.33 -27.66
N GLU A 79 11.73 -36.24 -27.62
CA GLU A 79 12.51 -36.72 -28.78
C GLU A 79 11.61 -37.35 -29.87
N SER A 80 10.32 -37.55 -29.61
CA SER A 80 9.35 -38.13 -30.54
C SER A 80 8.87 -37.18 -31.64
N ARG A 81 9.27 -35.89 -31.64
CA ARG A 81 8.93 -34.93 -32.72
C ARG A 81 10.17 -34.53 -33.51
N GLY A 82 10.61 -35.43 -34.38
CA GLY A 82 11.59 -35.14 -35.43
C GLY A 82 11.11 -33.97 -36.31
N GLY A 83 11.80 -32.83 -36.21
CA GLY A 83 11.47 -31.63 -36.95
C GLY A 83 12.59 -30.60 -36.96
N ARG A 84 13.65 -30.89 -37.73
CA ARG A 84 14.70 -29.96 -38.23
C ARG A 84 15.26 -28.96 -37.20
N GLY A 85 16.28 -29.41 -36.46
CA GLY A 85 17.21 -28.49 -35.79
C GLY A 85 18.03 -27.72 -36.82
N GLY A 86 17.79 -26.42 -36.91
CA GLY A 86 18.67 -25.48 -37.62
C GLY A 86 19.76 -25.00 -36.69
N ASP A 87 21.02 -25.08 -37.15
CA ASP A 87 22.21 -24.59 -36.45
C ASP A 87 22.04 -23.13 -35.98
N PRO A 88 22.25 -22.83 -34.69
CA PRO A 88 22.13 -21.47 -34.16
C PRO A 88 23.25 -20.51 -34.62
N ASP A 89 24.33 -21.01 -35.23
CA ASP A 89 25.50 -20.22 -35.59
C ASP A 89 25.41 -19.47 -36.95
N LYS A 90 24.26 -19.54 -37.65
CA LYS A 90 24.08 -18.87 -38.96
C LYS A 90 23.43 -17.49 -38.92
N MET A 91 23.15 -16.92 -37.75
CA MET A 91 22.52 -15.59 -37.61
C MET A 91 23.49 -14.48 -37.17
N ILE A 92 24.74 -14.49 -37.67
CA ILE A 92 25.58 -13.29 -37.63
C ILE A 92 25.61 -12.71 -39.05
N ILE A 93 24.75 -11.72 -39.27
CA ILE A 93 24.81 -10.82 -40.43
C ILE A 93 25.28 -9.47 -39.87
N ASN A 94 26.29 -8.88 -40.53
CA ASN A 94 26.85 -7.55 -40.27
C ASN A 94 25.79 -6.47 -40.01
#